data_AF-A0A7X8EXR5-F1
#
_entry.id   AF-A0A7X8EXR5-F1
#
_cell.length_a   1.000
_cell.length_b   1.000
_cell.length_c   1.000
_cell.angle_alpha   90.00
_cell.angle_beta   90.00
_cell.angle_gamma   90.00
#
_symmetry.space_group_name_H-M   'P 1'
#
loop_
_entity.id
_entity.type
_entity.pdbx_description
1 polymer ?
#
loop_
_entity_poly.entity_id
_entity_poly.type
_entity_poly.pdbx_seq_one_letter_code
_entity_poly.pdbx_strand_id
1 'polypeptide(L)'
;ADSICLYAYDKPVFVVDAYTARIFGRHGMIWPQAGYEEIREYVESNLPRDVQMYNEFHALLVRLGKEYCKPKPLCSGCPLEELPREL
;
A
#
# COMPACT_ATOMS: atom_id res chain seq x y z
N ALA A 1 -19.73 -3.28 -11.62
CA ALA A 1 -19.52 -3.11 -13.07
C ALA A 1 -18.99 -1.69 -13.20
N ASP A 2 -17.74 -1.42 -13.57
CA ASP A 2 -16.95 -2.03 -14.64
C ASP A 2 -15.44 -2.06 -14.30
N SER A 3 -14.89 -3.25 -14.08
CA SER A 3 -13.46 -3.46 -13.78
C SER A 3 -12.56 -3.53 -15.02
N ILE A 4 -13.02 -3.01 -16.18
CA ILE A 4 -12.36 -3.20 -17.50
C ILE A 4 -11.80 -1.91 -18.12
N CYS A 5 -12.09 -0.72 -17.57
CA CYS A 5 -11.61 0.54 -18.17
C CYS A 5 -10.16 0.98 -17.82
N LEU A 6 -9.47 0.32 -16.88
CA LEU A 6 -8.21 0.87 -16.33
C LEU A 6 -6.91 0.35 -16.97
N TYR A 7 -6.95 -0.69 -17.81
CA TYR A 7 -5.72 -1.27 -18.39
C TYR A 7 -5.38 -0.76 -19.80
N ALA A 8 -6.21 0.09 -20.41
CA ALA A 8 -6.06 0.47 -21.83
C ALA A 8 -5.31 1.79 -22.09
N TYR A 9 -4.89 2.50 -21.05
CA TYR A 9 -4.03 3.66 -21.18
C TYR A 9 -2.90 3.49 -20.19
N ASP A 10 -1.66 3.58 -20.68
CA ASP A 10 -0.36 3.50 -20.00
C ASP A 10 -0.19 4.57 -18.88
N LYS A 11 -1.23 4.75 -18.07
CA LYS A 11 -1.26 5.67 -16.95
C LYS A 11 -0.64 4.93 -15.77
N PRO A 12 0.43 5.47 -15.17
CA PRO A 12 0.94 4.95 -13.91
C PRO A 12 -0.16 5.17 -12.88
N VAL A 13 -0.83 4.07 -12.52
CA VAL A 13 -1.88 3.99 -11.51
C VAL A 13 -1.38 3.02 -10.45
N PHE A 14 -1.35 3.46 -9.20
CA PHE A 14 -0.94 2.60 -8.10
C PHE A 14 -2.07 1.63 -7.73
N VAL A 15 -1.73 0.36 -7.58
CA VAL A 15 -2.69 -0.70 -7.20
C VAL A 15 -2.75 -0.80 -5.69
N VAL A 16 -3.91 -0.49 -5.12
CA VAL A 16 -4.17 -0.63 -3.69
C VAL A 16 -4.79 -1.99 -3.40
N ASP A 17 -4.29 -2.67 -2.38
CA ASP A 17 -4.82 -3.95 -1.92
C ASP A 17 -5.00 -3.97 -0.39
N ALA A 18 -5.45 -5.13 0.12
CA ALA A 18 -5.65 -5.33 1.55
C ALA A 18 -4.35 -5.31 2.36
N TYR A 19 -3.18 -5.52 1.73
CA TYR A 19 -1.88 -5.39 2.41
C TYR A 19 -1.55 -3.93 2.62
N THR A 20 -1.67 -3.13 1.56
CA THR A 20 -1.47 -1.68 1.55
C THR A 20 -2.33 -1.00 2.61
N ALA A 21 -3.65 -1.22 2.57
CA ALA A 21 -4.58 -0.62 3.52
C ALA A 21 -4.23 -0.97 4.97
N ARG A 22 -3.91 -2.24 5.24
CA ARG A 22 -3.56 -2.70 6.60
C ARG A 22 -2.23 -2.13 7.09
N ILE A 23 -1.20 -2.11 6.24
CA ILE A 23 0.12 -1.60 6.61
C ILE A 23 0.02 -0.10 6.90
N PHE A 24 -0.64 0.66 6.02
CA PHE A 24 -0.75 2.11 6.18
C PHE A 24 -1.58 2.49 7.39
N GLY A 25 -2.73 1.83 7.59
CA GLY A 25 -3.55 2.04 8.79
C GLY A 25 -2.80 1.70 10.08
N ARG A 26 -2.01 0.62 10.09
CA ARG A 26 -1.21 0.23 11.27
C ARG A 26 -0.11 1.23 11.61
N HIS A 27 0.42 1.93 10.62
CA HIS A 27 1.50 2.90 10.80
C HIS A 27 1.00 4.36 10.84
N GLY A 28 -0.31 4.58 10.98
CA GLY A 28 -0.89 5.94 11.05
C GLY A 28 -0.68 6.76 9.78
N MET A 29 -0.34 6.11 8.65
CA MET A 29 -0.13 6.80 7.37
C MET A 29 -1.45 7.22 6.73
N ILE A 30 -2.52 6.49 7.05
CA ILE A 30 -3.87 6.80 6.60
C ILE A 30 -4.88 6.39 7.66
N TRP A 31 -6.04 7.06 7.68
CA TRP A 31 -7.09 6.76 8.65
C TRP A 31 -7.68 5.36 8.42
N PRO A 32 -8.15 4.66 9.47
CA PRO A 32 -8.57 3.26 9.37
C PRO A 32 -9.72 2.98 8.38
N GLN A 33 -10.50 4.00 8.02
CA GLN A 33 -11.66 3.90 7.11
C GLN A 33 -11.37 4.42 5.70
N ALA A 34 -10.11 4.69 5.37
CA ALA A 34 -9.74 5.19 4.05
C ALA A 34 -10.14 4.20 2.95
N GLY A 35 -10.85 4.72 1.95
CA GLY A 35 -11.23 4.01 0.75
C GLY A 35 -10.06 3.77 -0.20
N TYR A 36 -10.30 2.94 -1.21
CA TYR A 36 -9.32 2.61 -2.24
C TYR A 36 -8.70 3.84 -2.90
N GLU A 37 -9.54 4.80 -3.31
CA GLU A 37 -9.10 6.00 -4.03
C GLU A 37 -8.25 6.92 -3.14
N GLU A 38 -8.60 7.06 -1.87
CA GLU A 38 -7.87 7.89 -0.89
C GLU A 38 -6.48 7.32 -0.63
N ILE A 39 -6.37 5.99 -0.47
CA ILE A 39 -5.08 5.31 -0.33
C ILE A 39 -4.26 5.47 -1.62
N ARG A 40 -4.90 5.34 -2.79
CA ARG A 40 -4.21 5.48 -4.07
C ARG A 40 -3.64 6.87 -4.25
N GLU A 41 -4.46 7.90 -4.05
CA GLU A 41 -4.04 9.30 -4.15
C GLU A 41 -2.93 9.63 -3.14
N TYR A 42 -2.99 9.06 -1.93
CA TYR A 42 -1.93 9.21 -0.94
C TYR A 42 -0.59 8.65 -1.46
N VAL A 43 -0.57 7.47 -2.06
CA VAL A 43 0.66 6.90 -2.64
C VAL A 43 1.14 7.71 -3.84
N GLU A 44 0.25 8.01 -4.79
CA GLU A 44 0.60 8.70 -6.03
C GLU A 44 1.04 10.16 -5.81
N SER A 45 0.60 10.79 -4.73
CA SER A 45 1.04 12.14 -4.35
C SER A 45 2.40 12.17 -3.64
N ASN A 46 2.88 11.03 -3.12
CA ASN A 46 4.14 10.91 -2.38
C ASN A 46 5.25 10.18 -3.17
N LEU A 47 4.93 9.58 -4.31
CA LEU A 47 5.89 8.87 -5.15
C LEU A 47 6.02 9.51 -6.54
N PRO A 48 7.20 9.39 -7.19
CA PRO A 48 7.34 9.76 -8.59
C PRO A 48 6.32 9.01 -9.45
N ARG A 49 5.71 9.73 -10.40
CA ARG A 49 4.73 9.18 -11.33
C ARG A 49 5.42 8.29 -12.36
N ASP A 50 5.70 7.05 -11.95
CA ASP A 50 6.46 6.06 -12.71
C ASP A 50 5.88 4.65 -12.50
N VAL A 51 5.65 3.93 -13.60
CA VAL A 51 5.01 2.60 -13.57
C VAL A 51 5.90 1.59 -12.84
N GLN A 52 7.21 1.64 -13.05
CA GLN A 52 8.14 0.71 -12.43
C GLN A 52 8.21 0.94 -10.92
N MET A 53 8.28 2.20 -10.49
CA MET A 53 8.23 2.59 -9.08
C MET A 53 6.97 2.07 -8.39
N TYR A 54 5.80 2.26 -9.01
CA TYR A 54 4.53 1.79 -8.44
C TYR A 54 4.47 0.27 -8.32
N ASN A 55 4.92 -0.44 -9.35
CA ASN A 55 4.96 -1.91 -9.34
C ASN A 55 5.92 -2.46 -8.28
N GLU A 56 7.10 -1.87 -8.17
CA GLU A 56 8.09 -2.27 -7.17
C GLU A 56 7.59 -1.99 -5.74
N PHE A 57 7.08 -0.78 -5.50
CA PHE A 57 6.55 -0.41 -4.19
C PHE A 57 5.38 -1.31 -3.78
N HIS A 58 4.45 -1.59 -4.70
CA HIS A 58 3.37 -2.54 -4.46
C HIS A 58 3.91 -3.94 -4.11
N ALA A 59 4.87 -4.46 -4.86
CA ALA A 59 5.47 -5.77 -4.58
C ALA A 59 6.15 -5.83 -3.19
N LEU A 60 6.81 -4.75 -2.78
CA LEU A 60 7.41 -4.64 -1.44
C LEU A 60 6.35 -4.65 -0.33
N LEU A 61 5.24 -3.93 -0.49
CA LEU A 61 4.13 -3.96 0.47
C LEU A 61 3.48 -5.34 0.56
N VAL A 62 3.28 -6.02 -0.58
CA VAL A 62 2.77 -7.40 -0.61
C VAL A 62 3.70 -8.33 0.13
N ARG A 63 5.01 -8.25 -0.11
CA ARG A 63 6.02 -9.07 0.57
C ARG A 63 6.03 -8.80 2.07
N LEU A 64 6.11 -7.53 2.46
CA LEU A 64 6.07 -7.10 3.85
C LEU A 64 4.81 -7.60 4.56
N GLY A 65 3.66 -7.47 3.92
CA GLY A 65 2.37 -7.88 4.46
C GLY A 65 2.19 -9.40 4.56
N LYS A 66 2.87 -10.18 3.72
CA LYS A 66 2.89 -11.65 3.79
C LYS A 66 3.89 -12.18 4.81
N GLU A 67 5.07 -11.56 4.92
CA GLU A 67 6.16 -12.03 5.76
C GLU A 67 6.05 -11.53 7.21
N TYR A 68 5.70 -10.25 7.41
CA TYR A 68 5.73 -9.59 8.72
C TYR A 68 4.39 -8.97 9.13
N CYS A 69 3.86 -8.05 8.31
CA CYS A 69 2.64 -7.29 8.58
C CYS A 69 1.36 -8.08 8.25
N LYS A 70 1.31 -9.33 8.71
CA LYS A 70 0.14 -10.22 8.63
C LYS A 70 -1.01 -9.69 9.51
N PRO A 71 -2.23 -10.27 9.42
CA PRO A 71 -3.33 -9.94 10.33
C PRO A 71 -2.91 -10.03 11.80
N LYS A 72 -2.21 -11.11 12.19
CA LYS A 72 -1.42 -11.17 13.42
C LYS A 72 0.04 -10.78 13.11
N PRO A 73 0.50 -9.56 13.46
CA PRO A 73 1.81 -9.06 13.05
C PRO A 73 2.96 -9.83 13.69
N LEU A 74 4.05 -9.97 12.93
CA LEU A 74 5.37 -10.33 13.44
C LEU A 74 6.25 -9.08 13.38
N CYS A 75 6.22 -8.27 14.45
CA CYS A 75 6.93 -6.98 14.47
C CYS A 75 8.44 -7.13 14.63
N SER A 76 8.92 -8.15 15.35
CA SER A 76 10.35 -8.38 15.53
C SER A 76 10.99 -8.78 14.19
N GLY A 77 12.02 -8.04 13.77
CA GLY A 77 12.70 -8.21 12.50
C GLY A 77 11.92 -7.67 11.29
N CYS A 78 10.80 -6.98 11.52
CA CYS A 78 10.06 -6.31 10.46
C CYS A 78 10.89 -5.12 9.92
N PRO A 79 10.99 -4.92 8.59
CA PRO A 79 11.61 -3.73 8.03
C PRO A 79 11.04 -2.40 8.53
N LEU A 80 9.80 -2.39 9.05
CA LEU A 80 9.13 -1.23 9.62
C LEU A 80 9.10 -1.23 11.16
N GLU A 81 9.95 -2.04 11.82
CA GLU A 81 9.94 -2.22 13.27
C GLU A 81 10.15 -0.91 14.05
N GLU A 82 11.01 -0.03 13.53
CA GLU A 82 11.32 1.27 14.14
C GLU A 82 10.29 2.37 13.81
N LEU A 83 9.37 2.11 12.88
CA LEU A 83 8.34 3.10 12.53
C LEU A 83 7.25 3.15 13.60
N PRO A 84 6.68 4.35 13.87
CA PRO A 84 5.51 4.50 14.72
C PRO A 84 4.37 3.58 14.30
N ARG A 85 3.61 3.10 15.30
CA ARG A 85 2.44 2.26 15.11
C ARG A 85 1.26 2.90 15.83
N GLU A 86 0.14 3.01 15.15
CA GLU A 86 -1.15 3.29 15.76
C GLU A 86 -1.76 1.91 16.08
N LEU A 87 -1.72 1.52 17.36
CA LEU A 87 -2.32 0.30 17.89
C LEU A 87 -3.67 0.62 18.54
#